data_AF-A0A3D5WHN5-F1
#
_entry.id   AF-A0A3D5WHN5-F1
#
_cell.length_a   1.000
_cell.length_b   1.000
_cell.length_c   1.000
_cell.angle_alpha   90.00
_cell.angle_beta   90.00
_cell.angle_gamma   90.00
#
_symmetry.space_group_name_H-M   'P 1'
#
loop_
_entity.id
_entity.type
_entity.pdbx_description
1 polymer ?
#
loop_
_entity_poly.entity_id
_entity_poly.type
_entity_poly.pdbx_seq_one_letter_code
_entity_poly.pdbx_strand_id
1 'polypeptide(L)'
;VLGGVTLLACILFNIFAKSYFKQLSVLFGLVVGYILAIVMGMVDFSGLKGSSIIALPHLMPFKPEFHAGAIVSIVLIFLVSATETIGDTSAMASSGLNRDVTPEETAGSIACDGFISALSAVFGCMPITSFSQNVGLIAMTKVVNRFAIATGAAIMILAGI
;
A
#
# COMPACT_ATOMS: atom_id res chain seq x y z
N VAL A 1 26.34 -1.41 1.96
CA VAL A 1 26.37 -0.94 3.37
C VAL A 1 25.03 -0.35 3.78
N LEU A 2 24.56 0.73 3.13
CA LEU A 2 23.28 1.40 3.47
C LEU A 2 22.09 0.44 3.62
N GLY A 3 21.77 -0.33 2.57
CA GLY A 3 20.65 -1.30 2.62
C GLY A 3 20.82 -2.39 3.67
N GLY A 4 22.06 -2.78 3.99
CA GLY A 4 22.35 -3.72 5.07
C GLY A 4 22.01 -3.15 6.44
N VAL A 5 22.36 -1.87 6.69
CA VAL A 5 22.02 -1.18 7.94
C VAL A 5 20.51 -0.94 8.04
N THR A 6 19.86 -0.51 6.95
CA THR A 6 18.40 -0.36 6.88
C THR A 6 17.69 -1.66 7.23
N LEU A 7 18.09 -2.78 6.61
CA LEU A 7 17.51 -4.09 6.86
C LEU A 7 17.73 -4.53 8.31
N LEU A 8 18.95 -4.34 8.84
CA LEU A 8 19.27 -4.70 10.21
C LEU A 8 18.44 -3.87 11.21
N ALA A 9 18.24 -2.58 10.94
CA ALA A 9 17.37 -1.72 11.73
C ALA A 9 15.89 -2.18 11.69
N CYS A 10 15.38 -2.55 10.51
CA CYS A 10 14.04 -3.15 10.37
C CYS A 10 13.90 -4.40 11.26
N ILE A 11 14.85 -5.33 11.15
CA ILE A 11 14.82 -6.61 11.87
C ILE A 11 14.91 -6.40 13.37
N LEU A 12 15.87 -5.59 13.85
CA LEU A 12 16.01 -5.31 15.28
C LEU A 12 14.75 -4.67 15.85
N PHE A 13 14.18 -3.70 15.14
CA PHE A 13 12.93 -3.08 15.57
C PHE A 13 11.77 -4.08 15.58
N ASN A 14 11.65 -4.94 14.57
CA ASN A 14 10.61 -5.98 14.55
C ASN A 14 10.72 -6.96 15.74
N ILE A 15 11.96 -7.28 16.16
CA ILE A 15 12.23 -8.16 17.30
C ILE A 15 11.87 -7.49 18.62
N PHE A 16 12.34 -6.26 18.85
CA PHE A 16 12.19 -5.58 20.15
C PHE A 16 10.86 -4.84 20.32
N ALA A 17 10.21 -4.41 19.22
CA ALA A 17 8.93 -3.71 19.29
C ALA A 17 7.82 -4.64 19.77
N LYS A 18 6.88 -4.08 20.54
CA LYS A 18 5.74 -4.83 21.11
C LYS A 18 4.46 -4.54 20.34
N SER A 19 3.63 -5.58 20.19
CA SER A 19 2.26 -5.47 19.65
C SER A 19 2.23 -4.70 18.31
N TYR A 20 1.43 -3.64 18.22
CA TYR A 20 1.20 -2.83 17.02
C TYR A 20 2.46 -2.16 16.46
N PHE A 21 3.47 -1.86 17.30
CA PHE A 21 4.68 -1.21 16.83
C PHE A 21 5.48 -2.07 15.84
N LYS A 22 5.33 -3.40 15.85
CA LYS A 22 6.03 -4.27 14.89
C LYS A 22 5.71 -3.94 13.43
N GLN A 23 4.50 -3.47 13.14
CA GLN A 23 4.09 -3.05 11.79
C GLN A 23 4.89 -1.84 11.30
N LEU A 24 5.37 -0.99 12.20
CA LEU A 24 6.17 0.19 11.88
C LEU A 24 7.65 -0.13 11.67
N SER A 25 8.07 -1.39 11.75
CA SER A 25 9.48 -1.80 11.58
C SER A 25 10.08 -1.37 10.25
N VAL A 26 9.30 -1.48 9.16
CA VAL A 26 9.74 -1.04 7.83
C VAL A 26 9.91 0.48 7.79
N LEU A 27 8.95 1.23 8.33
CA LEU A 27 9.03 2.69 8.42
C LEU A 27 10.24 3.13 9.25
N PHE A 28 10.45 2.50 10.41
CA PHE A 28 11.59 2.79 11.27
C PHE A 28 12.92 2.55 10.56
N GLY A 29 13.08 1.38 9.92
CA GLY A 29 14.32 1.09 9.20
C GLY A 29 14.55 2.05 8.04
N LEU A 30 13.50 2.45 7.32
CA LEU A 30 13.58 3.46 6.25
C LEU A 30 14.06 4.81 6.79
N VAL A 31 13.52 5.28 7.93
CA VAL A 31 13.96 6.52 8.60
C VAL A 31 15.44 6.44 9.00
N VAL A 32 15.85 5.35 9.64
CA VAL A 32 17.26 5.15 10.04
C VAL A 32 18.18 5.10 8.82
N GLY A 33 17.78 4.37 7.78
CA GLY A 33 18.51 4.27 6.52
C GLY A 33 18.63 5.62 5.81
N TYR A 34 17.57 6.43 5.84
CA TYR A 34 17.57 7.76 5.25
C TYR A 34 18.48 8.73 6.01
N ILE A 35 18.45 8.73 7.35
CA ILE A 35 19.37 9.53 8.18
C ILE A 35 20.83 9.14 7.88
N LEU A 36 21.12 7.85 7.79
CA LEU A 36 22.46 7.37 7.42
C LEU A 36 22.87 7.85 6.02
N ALA A 37 21.95 7.83 5.05
CA ALA A 37 22.22 8.32 3.69
C ALA A 37 22.58 9.81 3.68
N ILE A 38 21.94 10.62 4.53
CA ILE A 38 22.26 12.05 4.69
C ILE A 38 23.68 12.21 5.25
N VAL A 39 24.03 11.48 6.32
CA VAL A 39 25.36 11.55 6.93
C VAL A 39 26.46 11.09 5.96
N MET A 40 26.15 10.12 5.11
CA MET A 40 27.05 9.65 4.05
C MET A 40 27.13 10.57 2.82
N GLY A 41 26.37 11.68 2.79
CA GLY A 41 26.35 12.62 1.67
C GLY A 41 25.72 12.06 0.39
N MET A 42 24.94 10.99 0.48
CA MET A 42 24.33 10.31 -0.66
C MET A 42 22.96 10.90 -1.06
N VAL A 43 22.45 11.87 -0.32
CA VAL A 43 21.14 12.50 -0.56
C VAL A 43 21.34 13.82 -1.30
N ASP A 44 20.79 13.89 -2.52
CA ASP A 44 20.73 15.14 -3.29
C ASP A 44 19.43 15.89 -2.97
N PHE A 45 19.56 17.07 -2.37
CA PHE A 45 18.44 17.94 -2.04
C PHE A 45 18.13 18.97 -3.14
N SER A 46 18.83 18.93 -4.28
CA SER A 46 18.63 19.88 -5.39
C SER A 46 17.20 19.88 -5.92
N GLY A 47 16.54 18.71 -5.95
CA GLY A 47 15.15 18.55 -6.39
C GLY A 47 14.09 19.19 -5.49
N LEU A 48 14.44 19.63 -4.27
CA LEU A 48 13.50 20.38 -3.41
C LEU A 48 13.42 21.87 -3.77
N LYS A 49 14.44 22.41 -4.46
CA LYS A 49 14.46 23.82 -4.85
C LYS A 49 13.48 24.05 -6.00
N GLY A 50 12.28 24.52 -5.66
CA GLY A 50 11.22 24.83 -6.61
C GLY A 50 10.09 23.80 -6.69
N SER A 51 10.06 22.81 -5.79
CA SER A 51 8.92 21.91 -5.70
C SER A 51 7.71 22.65 -5.10
N SER A 52 6.54 22.48 -5.73
CA SER A 52 5.28 23.01 -5.20
C SER A 52 4.92 22.25 -3.93
N ILE A 53 4.46 22.98 -2.91
CA ILE A 53 3.98 22.39 -1.65
C ILE A 53 2.67 21.62 -1.87
N ILE A 54 1.95 21.91 -2.98
CA ILE A 54 0.71 21.26 -3.36
C ILE A 54 0.89 20.59 -4.72
N ALA A 55 0.62 19.29 -4.80
CA ALA A 55 0.57 18.50 -6.02
C ALA A 55 -0.85 17.97 -6.25
N LEU A 56 -1.47 18.38 -7.37
CA LEU A 56 -2.77 17.85 -7.78
C LEU A 56 -2.58 16.72 -8.79
N PRO A 57 -3.39 15.64 -8.71
CA PRO A 57 -3.29 14.54 -9.66
C PRO A 57 -3.68 15.02 -11.06
N HIS A 58 -2.87 14.68 -12.05
CA HIS A 58 -3.17 14.94 -13.45
C HIS A 58 -4.14 13.88 -13.99
N LEU A 59 -5.16 14.33 -14.71
CA LEU A 59 -6.08 13.44 -15.42
C LEU A 59 -5.45 13.04 -16.76
N MET A 60 -5.41 11.73 -17.03
CA MET A 60 -4.79 11.12 -18.21
C MET A 60 -3.41 11.70 -18.53
N PRO A 61 -2.42 11.53 -17.62
CA PRO A 61 -1.07 12.04 -17.84
C PRO A 61 -0.36 11.36 -19.03
N PHE A 62 -0.84 10.18 -19.42
CA PHE A 62 -0.31 9.41 -20.54
C PHE A 62 -1.37 9.22 -21.63
N LYS A 63 -0.94 9.22 -22.88
CA LYS A 63 -1.80 8.91 -24.03
C LYS A 63 -2.17 7.42 -23.99
N PRO A 64 -3.46 7.05 -24.12
CA PRO A 64 -3.86 5.65 -24.20
C PRO A 64 -3.25 4.96 -25.42
N GLU A 65 -2.49 3.90 -25.19
CA GLU A 65 -1.97 3.00 -26.22
C GLU A 65 -2.36 1.56 -25.91
N PHE A 66 -2.79 0.84 -26.93
CA PHE A 66 -3.26 -0.54 -26.78
C PHE A 66 -2.23 -1.52 -27.32
N HIS A 67 -1.41 -2.05 -26.42
CA HIS A 67 -0.42 -3.07 -26.71
C HIS A 67 -0.92 -4.44 -26.25
N ALA A 68 -1.21 -5.35 -27.18
CA ALA A 68 -1.79 -6.66 -26.86
C ALA A 68 -0.95 -7.44 -25.83
N GLY A 69 0.38 -7.41 -25.95
CA GLY A 69 1.27 -8.06 -24.97
C GLY A 69 1.20 -7.46 -23.57
N ALA A 70 1.07 -6.14 -23.46
CA ALA A 70 0.89 -5.45 -22.18
C ALA A 70 -0.48 -5.77 -21.57
N ILE A 71 -1.53 -5.81 -22.40
CA ILE A 71 -2.90 -6.18 -21.97
C ILE A 71 -2.89 -7.58 -21.35
N VAL A 72 -2.32 -8.57 -22.04
CA VAL A 72 -2.22 -9.94 -21.53
C VAL A 72 -1.43 -9.98 -20.20
N SER A 73 -0.31 -9.25 -20.13
CA SER A 73 0.51 -9.20 -18.92
C SER A 73 -0.26 -8.62 -17.72
N ILE A 74 -0.99 -7.53 -17.94
CA ILE A 74 -1.81 -6.89 -16.90
C ILE A 74 -2.96 -7.79 -16.47
N VAL A 75 -3.60 -8.52 -17.39
CA VAL A 75 -4.65 -9.50 -17.05
C VAL A 75 -4.11 -10.59 -16.12
N LEU A 76 -2.89 -11.09 -16.37
CA LEU A 76 -2.26 -12.08 -15.48
C LEU A 76 -1.95 -11.51 -14.10
N ILE A 77 -1.46 -10.27 -14.03
CA ILE A 77 -1.24 -9.57 -12.75
C ILE A 77 -2.55 -9.42 -11.97
N PHE A 78 -3.64 -9.07 -12.66
CA PHE A 78 -4.96 -8.96 -12.03
C PHE A 78 -5.49 -10.30 -11.51
N LEU A 79 -5.18 -11.42 -12.15
CA LEU A 79 -5.56 -12.74 -11.65
C LEU A 79 -4.89 -13.03 -10.30
N VAL A 80 -3.61 -12.67 -10.17
CA VAL A 80 -2.89 -12.74 -8.90
C VAL A 80 -3.51 -11.79 -7.86
N SER A 81 -3.76 -10.53 -8.24
CA SER A 81 -4.45 -9.54 -7.39
C SER A 81 -5.81 -10.04 -6.88
N ALA A 82 -6.61 -10.64 -7.76
CA ALA A 82 -7.92 -11.17 -7.39
C ALA A 82 -7.79 -12.31 -6.37
N THR A 83 -6.78 -13.18 -6.53
CA THR A 83 -6.51 -14.26 -5.58
C THR A 83 -6.05 -13.72 -4.22
N GLU A 84 -5.20 -12.69 -4.21
CA GLU A 84 -4.78 -11.96 -3.02
C GLU A 84 -5.98 -11.29 -2.32
N THR A 85 -6.83 -10.61 -3.08
CA THR A 85 -8.05 -9.96 -2.59
C THR A 85 -9.01 -10.97 -1.95
N ILE A 86 -9.18 -12.15 -2.54
CA ILE A 86 -9.99 -13.23 -1.95
C ILE A 86 -9.41 -13.67 -0.60
N GLY A 87 -8.09 -13.89 -0.55
CA GLY A 87 -7.38 -14.30 0.66
C GLY A 87 -7.48 -13.25 1.76
N ASP A 88 -7.21 -12.00 1.44
CA ASP A 88 -7.26 -10.86 2.36
C ASP A 88 -8.68 -10.63 2.89
N THR A 89 -9.70 -10.69 2.03
CA THR A 89 -11.09 -10.51 2.44
C THR A 89 -11.52 -11.64 3.39
N SER A 90 -11.15 -12.88 3.07
CA SER A 90 -11.45 -14.04 3.91
C SER A 90 -10.73 -13.96 5.25
N ALA A 91 -9.44 -13.60 5.25
CA ALA A 91 -8.65 -13.43 6.46
C ALA A 91 -9.17 -12.26 7.32
N MET A 92 -9.61 -11.16 6.72
CA MET A 92 -10.21 -10.03 7.43
C MET A 92 -11.55 -10.42 8.06
N ALA A 93 -12.42 -11.14 7.34
CA ALA A 93 -13.69 -11.61 7.89
C ALA A 93 -13.48 -12.57 9.06
N SER A 94 -12.61 -13.58 8.88
CA SER A 94 -12.34 -14.58 9.91
C SER A 94 -11.64 -13.98 11.13
N SER A 95 -10.59 -13.19 10.92
CA SER A 95 -9.80 -12.64 12.03
C SER A 95 -10.37 -11.36 12.64
N GLY A 96 -11.06 -10.52 11.86
CA GLY A 96 -11.60 -9.24 12.30
C GLY A 96 -13.05 -9.34 12.79
N LEU A 97 -13.89 -10.10 12.07
CA LEU A 97 -15.32 -10.23 12.34
C LEU A 97 -15.70 -11.56 13.02
N ASN A 98 -14.75 -12.51 13.14
CA ASN A 98 -14.98 -13.86 13.67
C ASN A 98 -16.12 -14.60 12.94
N ARG A 99 -16.20 -14.43 11.62
CA ARG A 99 -17.14 -15.16 10.74
C ARG A 99 -16.52 -15.44 9.39
N ASP A 100 -17.12 -16.36 8.64
CA ASP A 100 -16.73 -16.58 7.25
C ASP A 100 -17.24 -15.45 6.34
N VAL A 101 -16.47 -15.18 5.29
CA VAL A 101 -16.82 -14.22 4.23
C VAL A 101 -17.98 -14.77 3.41
N THR A 102 -18.94 -13.91 3.06
CA THR A 102 -20.02 -14.35 2.16
C THR A 102 -19.57 -14.29 0.70
N PRO A 103 -20.16 -15.11 -0.20
CA PRO A 103 -19.85 -15.03 -1.63
C PRO A 103 -20.08 -13.64 -2.22
N GLU A 104 -21.08 -12.91 -1.72
CA GLU A 104 -21.42 -11.55 -2.12
C GLU A 104 -20.32 -10.55 -1.72
N GLU A 105 -19.75 -10.70 -0.52
CA GLU A 105 -18.64 -9.86 -0.04
C GLU A 105 -17.35 -10.12 -0.82
N THR A 106 -17.07 -11.38 -1.14
CA THR A 106 -15.93 -11.75 -1.97
C THR A 106 -16.08 -11.20 -3.39
N ALA A 107 -17.24 -11.39 -4.02
CA ALA A 107 -17.52 -10.84 -5.35
C ALA A 107 -17.47 -9.30 -5.35
N GLY A 108 -18.04 -8.67 -4.33
CA GLY A 108 -18.00 -7.22 -4.16
C GLY A 108 -16.59 -6.68 -3.97
N SER A 109 -15.73 -7.40 -3.24
CA SER A 109 -14.33 -7.01 -3.02
C SER A 109 -13.51 -7.08 -4.31
N ILE A 110 -13.66 -8.15 -5.10
CA ILE A 110 -13.01 -8.29 -6.41
C ILE A 110 -13.52 -7.24 -7.40
N ALA A 111 -14.84 -6.98 -7.42
CA ALA A 111 -15.42 -5.97 -8.29
C ALA A 111 -14.92 -4.56 -7.94
N CYS A 112 -14.80 -4.25 -6.64
CA CYS A 112 -14.23 -3.01 -6.16
C CYS A 112 -12.75 -2.88 -6.55
N ASP A 113 -11.96 -3.94 -6.40
CA ASP A 113 -10.55 -3.98 -6.79
C ASP A 113 -10.33 -3.63 -8.27
N GLY A 114 -11.07 -4.31 -9.15
CA GLY A 114 -11.02 -4.07 -10.59
C GLY A 114 -11.51 -2.67 -10.97
N PHE A 115 -12.60 -2.21 -10.35
CA PHE A 115 -13.16 -0.88 -10.61
C PHE A 115 -12.21 0.25 -10.19
N ILE A 116 -11.68 0.19 -8.96
CA ILE A 116 -10.76 1.20 -8.44
C ILE A 116 -9.45 1.18 -9.21
N SER A 117 -8.94 0.01 -9.60
CA SER A 117 -7.75 -0.06 -10.44
C SER A 117 -7.96 0.55 -11.82
N ALA A 118 -9.10 0.30 -12.46
CA ALA A 118 -9.45 0.92 -13.74
C ALA A 118 -9.58 2.45 -13.61
N LEU A 119 -10.19 2.93 -12.53
CA LEU A 119 -10.29 4.36 -12.22
C LEU A 119 -8.91 4.97 -11.96
N SER A 120 -8.05 4.26 -11.23
CA SER A 120 -6.69 4.72 -10.90
C SER A 120 -5.79 4.81 -12.13
N ALA A 121 -6.00 3.95 -13.13
CA ALA A 121 -5.31 4.02 -14.41
C ALA A 121 -5.57 5.35 -15.15
N VAL A 122 -6.73 5.99 -14.94
CA VAL A 122 -7.03 7.32 -15.51
C VAL A 122 -6.08 8.38 -14.95
N PHE A 123 -5.60 8.21 -13.72
CA PHE A 123 -4.61 9.09 -13.09
C PHE A 123 -3.16 8.62 -13.34
N GLY A 124 -2.96 7.60 -14.19
CA GLY A 124 -1.64 7.05 -14.51
C GLY A 124 -1.08 6.09 -13.47
N CYS A 125 -1.90 5.63 -12.51
CA CYS A 125 -1.48 4.64 -11.52
C CYS A 125 -1.47 3.22 -12.11
N MET A 126 -0.60 2.38 -11.54
CA MET A 126 -0.62 0.93 -11.78
C MET A 126 -1.83 0.28 -11.07
N PRO A 127 -2.19 -0.97 -11.44
CA PRO A 127 -3.21 -1.74 -10.73
C PRO A 127 -2.98 -1.71 -9.21
N ILE A 128 -4.05 -1.46 -8.46
CA ILE A 128 -4.05 -1.35 -7.00
C ILE A 128 -4.75 -2.59 -6.44
N THR A 129 -4.31 -3.06 -5.28
CA THR A 129 -4.89 -4.24 -4.62
C THR A 129 -5.05 -4.07 -3.10
N SER A 130 -5.69 -5.05 -2.46
CA SER A 130 -5.80 -5.11 -1.00
C SER A 130 -4.42 -5.23 -0.35
N PHE A 131 -4.28 -4.67 0.84
CA PHE A 131 -3.00 -4.63 1.55
C PHE A 131 -3.01 -5.63 2.71
N SER A 132 -2.37 -6.79 2.56
CA SER A 132 -2.37 -7.84 3.58
C SER A 132 -1.81 -7.37 4.94
N GLN A 133 -0.93 -6.36 4.98
CA GLN A 133 -0.49 -5.78 6.25
C GLN A 133 -1.65 -5.17 7.06
N ASN A 134 -2.64 -4.57 6.38
CA ASN A 134 -3.82 -4.02 7.04
C ASN A 134 -4.69 -5.13 7.63
N VAL A 135 -4.82 -6.25 6.92
CA VAL A 135 -5.52 -7.44 7.43
C VAL A 135 -4.80 -7.99 8.67
N GLY A 136 -3.48 -8.07 8.65
CA GLY A 136 -2.68 -8.45 9.82
C GLY A 136 -2.86 -7.50 11.00
N LEU A 137 -3.05 -6.20 10.76
CA LEU A 137 -3.33 -5.21 11.81
C LEU A 137 -4.71 -5.44 12.41
N ILE A 138 -5.72 -5.69 11.58
CA ILE A 138 -7.09 -5.99 12.00
C ILE A 138 -7.12 -7.26 12.85
N ALA A 139 -6.39 -8.31 12.46
CA ALA A 139 -6.32 -9.56 13.21
C ALA A 139 -5.82 -9.35 14.66
N MET A 140 -4.87 -8.42 14.84
CA MET A 140 -4.28 -8.07 16.14
C MET A 140 -5.14 -7.08 16.95
N THR A 141 -5.68 -6.06 16.30
CA THR A 141 -6.38 -4.93 16.96
C THR A 141 -7.88 -5.15 17.10
N LYS A 142 -8.46 -6.05 16.28
CA LYS A 142 -9.90 -6.26 16.13
C LYS A 142 -10.69 -4.99 15.75
N VAL A 143 -10.01 -3.96 15.25
CA VAL A 143 -10.65 -2.71 14.80
C VAL A 143 -11.00 -2.82 13.32
N VAL A 144 -12.28 -3.02 13.04
CA VAL A 144 -12.87 -3.12 11.68
C VAL A 144 -13.76 -1.92 11.32
N ASN A 145 -13.74 -0.87 12.14
CA ASN A 145 -14.62 0.28 11.96
C ASN A 145 -14.24 1.07 10.69
N ARG A 146 -15.25 1.40 9.86
CA ARG A 146 -15.13 2.23 8.66
C ARG A 146 -14.50 3.59 8.96
N PHE A 147 -14.67 4.13 10.16
CA PHE A 147 -14.05 5.40 10.56
C PHE A 147 -12.52 5.32 10.61
N ALA A 148 -11.96 4.22 11.10
CA ALA A 148 -10.50 4.02 11.14
C ALA A 148 -9.91 3.93 9.71
N ILE A 149 -10.64 3.25 8.81
CA ILE A 149 -10.26 3.15 7.40
C ILE A 149 -10.36 4.53 6.71
N ALA A 150 -11.45 5.26 6.94
CA ALA A 150 -11.68 6.58 6.35
C ALA A 150 -10.64 7.62 6.81
N THR A 151 -10.24 7.59 8.09
CA THR A 151 -9.18 8.47 8.60
C THR A 151 -7.83 8.15 7.98
N GLY A 152 -7.49 6.86 7.80
CA GLY A 152 -6.30 6.44 7.05
C GLY A 152 -6.32 6.95 5.60
N ALA A 153 -7.44 6.83 4.91
CA ALA A 153 -7.60 7.36 3.56
C ALA A 153 -7.44 8.88 3.51
N ALA A 154 -8.01 9.62 4.46
CA ALA A 154 -7.85 11.07 4.55
C ALA A 154 -6.39 11.48 4.78
N ILE A 155 -5.66 10.78 5.65
CA ILE A 155 -4.22 11.01 5.88
C ILE A 155 -3.42 10.77 4.60
N MET A 156 -3.72 9.69 3.86
CA MET A 156 -3.05 9.38 2.60
C MET A 156 -3.33 10.44 1.52
N ILE A 157 -4.57 10.94 1.43
CA ILE A 157 -4.92 12.04 0.52
C ILE A 157 -4.15 13.30 0.90
N LEU A 158 -4.14 13.66 2.19
CA LEU A 158 -3.42 14.85 2.67
C LEU A 158 -1.90 14.74 2.50
N ALA A 159 -1.33 13.54 2.59
CA ALA A 159 0.09 13.30 2.36
C ALA A 159 0.46 13.28 0.86
N GLY A 160 -0.51 13.06 -0.02
CA GLY A 160 -0.33 13.07 -1.47
C GLY A 160 -0.56 14.46 -2.10
N ILE A 161 -1.26 15.35 -1.41
CA ILE A 161 -1.39 16.79 -1.74
C ILE A 161 -0.08 17.49 -1.39
#